data_AF-A0A090WTW3-F1
#
_entry.id   AF-A0A090WTW3-F1
#
_cell.length_a   1.000
_cell.length_b   1.000
_cell.length_c   1.000
_cell.angle_alpha   90.00
_cell.angle_beta   90.00
_cell.angle_gamma   90.00
#
_symmetry.space_group_name_H-M   'P 1'
#
loop_
_entity.id
_entity.type
_entity.pdbx_description
1 polymer ?
#
loop_
_entity_poly.entity_id
_entity_poly.type
_entity_poly.pdbx_seq_one_letter_code
_entity_poly.pdbx_strand_id
1 'polypeptide(L)' 'MFYENSEGEQISKLRKNKTVFLLINTSGMVGKSIDLDLSDSDFNFEYNGELLENDQLLGLEVTADTMKVELITKKQN' A
#
# COMPACT_ATOMS: atom_id res chain seq x y z
N MET A 1 -1.41 -4.35 -8.87
CA MET A 1 -0.64 -3.59 -7.85
C MET A 1 0.64 -4.35 -7.55
N PHE A 2 1.69 -3.66 -7.13
CA PHE A 2 2.92 -4.27 -6.63
C PHE A 2 3.63 -3.30 -5.68
N TYR A 3 4.61 -3.81 -4.92
CA TYR A 3 5.43 -2.99 -4.03
C TYR A 3 6.76 -2.61 -4.68
N GLU A 4 7.22 -1.40 -4.42
CA GLU A 4 8.55 -0.91 -4.75
C GLU A 4 9.34 -0.57 -3.48
N ASN A 5 10.67 -0.61 -3.58
CA ASN A 5 11.57 -0.02 -2.59
C ASN A 5 11.73 1.50 -2.83
N SER A 6 12.54 2.18 -2.01
CA SER A 6 12.84 3.61 -2.15
C SER A 6 13.60 3.98 -3.43
N GLU A 7 14.20 3.02 -4.12
CA GLU A 7 14.91 3.21 -5.38
C GLU A 7 13.97 3.04 -6.59
N GLY A 8 12.69 2.71 -6.36
CA GLY A 8 11.69 2.48 -7.40
C GLY A 8 11.77 1.09 -8.02
N GLU A 9 12.53 0.17 -7.42
CA GLU A 9 12.61 -1.20 -7.90
C GLU A 9 11.47 -2.03 -7.31
N GLN A 10 10.79 -2.81 -8.17
CA GLN A 10 9.77 -3.74 -7.73
C GLN A 10 10.38 -4.81 -6.80
N ILE A 11 9.74 -5.04 -5.65
CA ILE A 11 10.15 -6.05 -4.68
C ILE A 11 9.12 -7.18 -4.59
N SER A 12 9.63 -8.41 -4.47
CA SER A 12 8.80 -9.63 -4.36
C SER A 12 8.65 -10.13 -2.92
N LYS A 13 9.41 -9.56 -1.97
CA LYS A 13 9.39 -9.95 -0.56
C LYS A 13 9.42 -8.73 0.35
N LEU A 14 8.45 -8.67 1.24
CA LEU A 14 8.41 -7.68 2.30
C LEU A 14 9.37 -8.06 3.43
N ARG A 15 9.83 -7.06 4.17
CA ARG A 15 10.66 -7.21 5.37
C ARG A 15 10.08 -6.34 6.47
N LYS A 16 10.11 -6.82 7.71
CA LYS A 16 9.57 -6.10 8.88
C LYS A 16 10.20 -4.70 9.01
N ASN A 17 9.37 -3.72 9.40
CA ASN A 17 9.76 -2.35 9.71
C ASN A 17 10.49 -1.67 8.54
N LYS A 18 9.98 -1.85 7.32
CA LYS A 18 10.48 -1.19 6.12
C LYS A 18 9.38 -0.35 5.49
N THR A 19 9.78 0.84 5.04
CA THR A 19 8.98 1.65 4.13
C THR A 19 8.97 0.99 2.76
N VAL A 20 7.78 0.84 2.20
CA VAL A 20 7.54 0.33 0.85
C VAL A 20 6.53 1.23 0.14
N PHE A 21 6.55 1.23 -1.18
CA PHE A 21 5.59 2.00 -1.98
C PHE A 21 4.67 1.04 -2.72
N LEU A 22 3.38 1.05 -2.41
CA LEU A 22 2.37 0.33 -3.16
C LEU A 22 2.05 1.12 -4.43
N LEU A 23 2.41 0.56 -5.59
CA LEU A 23 2.04 1.12 -6.88
C LEU A 23 0.64 0.65 -7.29
N ILE A 24 -0.24 1.63 -7.48
CA ILE A 24 -1.63 1.42 -7.89
C ILE A 24 -1.78 1.99 -9.29
N ASN A 25 -2.17 1.13 -10.24
CA ASN A 25 -2.51 1.52 -11.59
C ASN A 25 -4.02 1.34 -11.78
N THR A 26 -4.69 2.42 -12.18
CA THR A 26 -6.12 2.46 -12.49
C THR A 26 -6.31 3.15 -13.85
N SER A 27 -7.51 3.07 -14.42
CA SER A 27 -7.85 3.80 -15.64
C SER A 27 -9.26 4.36 -15.51
N GLY A 28 -9.42 5.66 -15.77
CA GLY A 28 -10.72 6.34 -15.70
C GLY A 28 -11.30 6.45 -14.28
N MET A 29 -10.46 6.29 -13.25
CA MET A 29 -10.87 6.35 -11.85
C MET A 29 -10.52 7.66 -11.15
N VAL A 30 -9.85 8.60 -11.82
CA VAL A 30 -9.49 9.91 -11.24
C VAL A 30 -10.74 10.62 -10.69
N GLY A 31 -10.64 11.09 -9.44
CA GLY A 31 -11.73 11.71 -8.68
C GLY A 31 -12.73 10.73 -8.05
N LYS A 32 -12.43 9.42 -8.07
CA LYS A 32 -13.17 8.38 -7.34
C LYS A 32 -12.36 7.90 -6.13
N SER A 33 -13.04 7.26 -5.19
CA SER A 33 -12.40 6.56 -4.08
C SER A 33 -12.37 5.06 -4.33
N ILE A 34 -11.33 4.40 -3.83
CA ILE A 34 -11.18 2.95 -3.84
C ILE A 34 -10.87 2.44 -2.44
N ASP A 35 -11.33 1.22 -2.17
CA ASP A 35 -10.96 0.47 -0.98
C ASP A 35 -9.94 -0.60 -1.39
N LEU A 36 -8.88 -0.76 -0.60
CA LEU A 36 -7.83 -1.72 -0.83
C LEU A 36 -7.75 -2.69 0.35
N ASP A 37 -7.82 -3.98 0.03
CA ASP A 37 -7.50 -5.05 0.97
C ASP A 37 -6.03 -5.43 0.78
N LEU A 38 -5.22 -5.14 1.79
CA LEU A 38 -3.79 -5.44 1.83
C LEU A 38 -3.49 -6.63 2.74
N SER A 39 -4.50 -7.39 3.16
CA SER A 39 -4.35 -8.56 4.03
C SER A 39 -3.28 -9.51 3.48
N ASP A 40 -2.25 -9.74 4.28
CA ASP A 40 -1.15 -10.65 4.00
C ASP A 40 -0.96 -11.60 5.20
N SER A 41 -0.39 -12.78 4.96
CA SER A 41 -0.23 -13.78 6.03
C SER A 41 0.93 -13.49 6.98
N ASP A 42 1.86 -12.61 6.59
CA ASP A 42 3.12 -12.38 7.31
C ASP A 42 3.24 -10.95 7.86
N PHE A 43 2.53 -9.99 7.27
CA PHE A 43 2.68 -8.57 7.57
C PHE A 43 1.35 -7.83 7.68
N ASN A 44 1.32 -6.91 8.65
CA ASN A 44 0.35 -5.82 8.71
C ASN A 44 0.98 -4.53 8.15
N PHE A 45 0.17 -3.53 7.85
CA PHE A 45 0.63 -2.26 7.27
C PHE A 45 0.25 -1.05 8.11
N GLU A 46 1.17 -0.10 8.23
CA GLU A 46 0.92 1.23 8.78
C GLU A 46 0.87 2.24 7.63
N TYR A 47 -0.12 3.13 7.67
CA TYR A 47 -0.34 4.21 6.72
C TYR A 47 -0.54 5.51 7.50
N ASN A 48 0.17 6.57 7.12
CA ASN A 48 0.12 7.88 7.80
C ASN A 48 0.31 7.82 9.33
N GLY A 49 1.11 6.87 9.83
CA GLY A 49 1.38 6.70 11.26
C GLY A 49 0.40 5.80 12.01
N GLU A 50 -0.64 5.29 11.35
CA GLU A 50 -1.66 4.42 11.95
C GLU A 50 -1.61 3.01 11.36
N LEU A 51 -1.71 1.99 12.21
CA LEU A 51 -1.84 0.60 11.78
C LEU A 51 -3.22 0.42 11.12
N LEU A 52 -3.24 -0.10 9.91
CA LEU A 52 -4.49 -0.38 9.19
C LEU A 52 -5.25 -1.51 9.91
N GLU A 53 -6.52 -1.28 10.18
CA GLU A 53 -7.40 -2.30 10.74
C GLU A 53 -7.66 -3.38 9.68
N ASN A 54 -7.36 -4.64 10.00
CA ASN A 54 -7.44 -5.78 9.09
C ASN A 54 -6.70 -5.55 7.76
N ASP A 55 -5.66 -4.70 7.77
CA ASP A 55 -4.90 -4.30 6.58
C ASP A 55 -5.77 -3.69 5.46
N GLN A 56 -6.89 -3.07 5.82
CA GLN A 56 -7.77 -2.38 4.88
C GLN A 56 -7.46 -0.88 4.82
N LEU A 57 -7.18 -0.38 3.62
CA LEU A 57 -7.09 1.05 3.32
C LEU A 57 -8.37 1.49 2.60
N LEU A 58 -9.26 2.13 3.35
CA LEU A 58 -10.59 2.51 2.87
C LEU A 58 -10.61 3.96 2.38
N GLY A 59 -11.40 4.21 1.33
CA GLY A 59 -11.70 5.55 0.85
C GLY A 59 -10.53 6.30 0.19
N LEU A 60 -9.49 5.59 -0.27
CA LEU A 60 -8.33 6.21 -0.92
C LEU A 60 -8.76 6.94 -2.20
N GLU A 61 -8.54 8.26 -2.26
CA GLU A 61 -8.85 9.06 -3.45
C GLU A 61 -7.84 8.77 -4.58
N VAL A 62 -8.38 8.46 -5.76
CA VAL A 62 -7.58 8.28 -6.97
C VAL A 62 -7.34 9.64 -7.61
N THR A 63 -6.10 10.10 -7.58
CA THR A 63 -5.66 11.41 -8.09
C THR A 63 -4.98 11.34 -9.45
N ALA A 64 -4.52 10.16 -9.86
CA ALA A 64 -3.89 9.89 -11.15
C ALA A 64 -4.07 8.42 -11.55
N ASP A 65 -3.88 8.13 -12.84
CA ASP A 65 -3.92 6.74 -13.35
C ASP A 65 -2.84 5.87 -12.68
N THR A 66 -1.70 6.45 -12.31
CA THR A 66 -0.66 5.79 -11.52
C THR A 66 -0.42 6.58 -10.23
N MET A 67 -0.52 5.89 -9.09
CA MET A 67 -0.26 6.45 -7.76
C MET A 67 0.70 5.57 -6.97
N LYS A 68 1.44 6.20 -6.05
CA LYS A 68 2.24 5.51 -5.04
C LYS A 68 1.68 5.81 -3.67
N VAL A 69 1.46 4.77 -2.88
CA VAL A 69 1.06 4.88 -1.47
C VAL A 69 2.23 4.39 -0.62
N GLU A 70 2.75 5.27 0.24
CA GLU A 70 3.78 4.89 1.21
C GLU A 70 3.16 4.10 2.36
N LEU A 71 3.76 2.95 2.67
CA LEU A 71 3.33 2.07 3.76
C LEU A 71 4.55 1.63 4.56
N ILE A 72 4.35 1.36 5.85
CA ILE A 72 5.37 0.74 6.71
C ILE A 72 4.90 -0.67 7.09
N THR A 73 5.70 -1.67 6.73
CA THR A 73 5.42 -3.06 7.08
C THR A 73 5.64 -3.32 8.58
N LYS A 74 4.71 -4.02 9.21
CA LYS A 74 4.80 -4.53 10.57
C LYS A 74 4.64 -6.04 10.52
N LYS A 75 5.42 -6.77 11.31
CA LYS A 75 5.24 -8.23 11.37
C LYS A 75 3.94 -8.51 12.11
N GLN A 76 3.11 -9.42 11.57
CA GLN A 76 1.93 -9.89 12.28
C GLN A 76 2.38 -10.55 13.60
N ASN A 77 1.73 -10.19 14.71
CA ASN A 77 2.05 -10.71 16.04
C ASN A 77 1.45 -12.09 16.26
#